data_AF-A0A838D468-F1
#
_entry.id   AF-A0A838D468-F1
#
_cell.length_a   1.000
_cell.length_b   1.000
_cell.length_c   1.000
_cell.angle_alpha   90.00
_cell.angle_beta   90.00
_cell.angle_gamma   90.00
#
_symmetry.space_group_name_H-M   'P 1'
#
loop_
_entity.id
_entity.type
_entity.pdbx_description
1 polymer ?
#
loop_
_entity_poly.entity_id
_entity_poly.type
_entity_poly.pdbx_seq_one_letter_code
_entity_poly.pdbx_strand_id
1 'polypeptide(L)'
;MTTRRSALSLLAAAAALGLSACGSTEGGIPQSDADTLRKELSDVARFVEEERCDEVDGQVRQVRDAVVGLPNSVDTELLDNLNEGVGVLEGVVATDCQEQAQEAEDEVQEEEVPTTETTEPPEEEEPPPEVQEPQPEPQPDPAPQPDPPSDDLPPADEGIPLDEVGP
;
A
#
# COMPACT_ATOMS: atom_id res chain seq x y z
N MET A 1 0.65 4.18 -18.91
CA MET A 1 0.29 4.21 -17.48
C MET A 1 1.49 4.57 -16.59
N THR A 2 2.13 5.75 -16.75
CA THR A 2 3.29 6.14 -15.89
C THR A 2 3.41 7.64 -15.59
N THR A 3 2.41 8.46 -15.92
CA THR A 3 2.55 9.94 -15.86
C THR A 3 1.93 10.60 -14.63
N ARG A 4 1.22 9.86 -13.76
CA ARG A 4 0.46 10.47 -12.64
C ARG A 4 1.23 10.65 -11.32
N ARG A 5 2.45 10.11 -11.20
CA ARG A 5 3.31 10.30 -10.01
C ARG A 5 3.92 11.71 -9.87
N SER A 6 3.68 12.61 -10.83
CA SER A 6 4.29 13.95 -10.82
C SER A 6 3.48 15.03 -10.09
N ALA A 7 2.23 14.77 -9.70
CA ALA A 7 1.40 15.76 -9.01
C ALA A 7 1.69 15.85 -7.49
N LEU A 8 1.96 14.71 -6.82
CA LEU A 8 2.23 14.72 -5.37
C LEU A 8 3.52 15.47 -4.98
N SER A 9 4.50 15.56 -5.87
CA SER A 9 5.79 16.21 -5.56
C SER A 9 5.70 17.72 -5.35
N LEU A 10 4.60 18.38 -5.75
CA LEU A 10 4.43 19.82 -5.61
C LEU A 10 3.93 20.24 -4.23
N LEU A 11 3.23 19.39 -3.47
CA LEU A 11 2.78 19.74 -2.12
C LEU A 11 3.92 19.73 -1.08
N ALA A 12 4.94 18.90 -1.26
CA ALA A 12 6.05 18.79 -0.30
C ALA A 12 6.92 20.06 -0.21
N ALA A 13 6.93 20.91 -1.24
CA ALA A 13 7.74 22.13 -1.26
C ALA A 13 7.18 23.28 -0.39
N ALA A 14 5.88 23.26 -0.07
CA ALA A 14 5.25 24.32 0.73
C ALA A 14 5.51 24.20 2.24
N ALA A 15 5.87 23.00 2.73
CA ALA A 15 6.08 22.75 4.16
C ALA A 15 7.36 23.38 4.74
N ALA A 16 8.33 23.74 3.90
CA ALA A 16 9.64 24.20 4.37
C ALA A 16 9.65 25.67 4.87
N LEU A 17 8.62 26.47 4.54
CA LEU A 17 8.60 27.91 4.87
C LEU A 17 7.80 28.26 6.14
N GLY A 18 7.05 27.31 6.73
CA GLY A 18 6.18 27.57 7.89
C GLY A 18 6.72 27.14 9.25
N LEU A 19 7.87 26.46 9.32
CA LEU A 19 8.35 25.84 10.56
C LEU A 19 8.86 26.83 11.62
N SER A 20 9.03 28.12 11.29
CA SER A 20 9.40 29.14 12.28
C SER A 20 8.25 29.56 13.22
N ALA A 21 7.00 29.13 12.97
CA ALA A 21 5.86 29.43 13.82
C ALA A 21 5.56 28.34 14.87
N CYS A 22 6.20 27.18 14.76
CA CYS A 22 5.98 26.04 15.66
C CYS A 22 7.08 26.02 16.74
N GLY A 23 7.07 26.99 17.66
CA GLY A 23 8.12 27.06 18.66
C GLY A 23 8.05 28.24 19.63
N SER A 24 7.26 28.07 20.69
CA SER A 24 7.41 28.79 21.97
C SER A 24 7.19 30.31 21.98
N THR A 25 6.53 30.88 20.96
CA THR A 25 6.02 32.25 21.01
C THR A 25 4.62 32.30 21.61
N GLU A 26 4.32 33.38 22.34
CA GLU A 26 2.97 33.73 22.78
C GLU A 26 2.03 33.67 21.56
N GLY A 27 0.91 32.94 21.67
CA GLY A 27 -0.02 32.72 20.55
C GLY A 27 0.21 31.48 19.68
N GLY A 28 1.31 30.72 19.91
CA GLY A 28 1.59 29.48 19.19
C GLY A 28 0.76 28.27 19.65
N ILE A 29 0.75 27.21 18.82
CA ILE A 29 0.13 25.92 19.16
C ILE A 29 0.98 25.22 20.23
N PRO A 30 0.40 24.72 21.33
CA PRO A 30 1.14 23.91 22.30
C PRO A 30 1.74 22.67 21.63
N GLN A 31 2.94 22.28 22.06
CA GLN A 31 3.69 21.18 21.44
C GLN A 31 2.88 19.87 21.38
N SER A 32 2.12 19.55 22.43
CA SER A 32 1.27 18.36 22.48
C SER A 32 0.19 18.34 21.40
N ASP A 33 -0.43 19.49 21.14
CA ASP A 33 -1.49 19.61 20.13
C ASP A 33 -0.87 19.61 18.72
N ALA A 34 0.29 20.24 18.55
CA ALA A 34 1.03 20.21 17.29
C ALA A 34 1.46 18.78 16.91
N ASP A 35 1.94 17.99 17.87
CA ASP A 35 2.32 16.59 17.64
C ASP A 35 1.08 15.73 17.31
N THR A 36 -0.07 16.02 17.94
CA THR A 36 -1.35 15.37 17.63
C THR A 36 -1.79 15.67 16.20
N LEU A 37 -1.83 16.95 15.81
CA LEU A 37 -2.19 17.38 14.46
C LEU A 37 -1.26 16.77 13.40
N ARG A 38 0.07 16.76 13.64
CA ARG A 38 1.04 16.14 12.74
C ARG A 38 0.77 14.66 12.53
N LYS A 39 0.47 13.94 13.62
CA LYS A 39 0.15 12.52 13.55
C LYS A 39 -1.12 12.29 12.73
N GLU A 40 -2.17 13.04 13.01
CA GLU A 40 -3.46 12.89 12.31
C GLU A 40 -3.33 13.21 10.81
N LEU A 41 -2.60 14.27 10.45
CA LEU A 41 -2.30 14.60 9.05
C LEU A 41 -1.46 13.52 8.36
N SER A 42 -0.49 12.92 9.07
CA SER A 42 0.30 11.81 8.55
C SER A 42 -0.56 10.57 8.32
N ASP A 43 -1.55 10.31 9.18
CA ASP A 43 -2.49 9.22 9.00
C ASP A 43 -3.43 9.47 7.81
N VAL A 44 -3.91 10.71 7.60
CA VAL A 44 -4.67 11.08 6.39
C VAL A 44 -3.84 10.79 5.14
N ALA A 45 -2.60 11.27 5.08
CA ALA A 45 -1.72 11.08 3.93
C ALA A 45 -1.53 9.58 3.64
N ARG A 46 -1.25 8.78 4.67
CA ARG A 46 -1.10 7.33 4.55
C ARG A 46 -2.37 6.65 4.03
N PHE A 47 -3.55 7.03 4.52
CA PHE A 47 -4.81 6.44 4.06
C PHE A 47 -5.15 6.80 2.61
N VAL A 48 -4.80 8.01 2.16
CA VAL A 48 -4.93 8.40 0.74
C VAL A 48 -3.95 7.60 -0.13
N GLU A 49 -2.70 7.44 0.31
CA GLU A 49 -1.70 6.62 -0.40
C GLU A 49 -2.07 5.13 -0.46
N GLU A 50 -2.77 4.62 0.56
CA GLU A 50 -3.29 3.25 0.64
C GLU A 50 -4.65 3.09 -0.06
N GLU A 51 -5.21 4.14 -0.68
CA GLU A 51 -6.50 4.11 -1.39
C GLU A 51 -7.70 3.75 -0.48
N ARG A 52 -7.60 4.05 0.82
CA ARG A 52 -8.60 3.69 1.85
C ARG A 52 -9.58 4.80 2.11
N CYS A 53 -10.29 5.23 1.07
CA CYS A 53 -11.18 6.39 1.08
C CYS A 53 -12.25 6.38 2.18
N ASP A 54 -12.80 5.22 2.54
CA ASP A 54 -13.78 5.09 3.63
C ASP A 54 -13.23 5.50 5.01
N GLU A 55 -11.91 5.34 5.21
CA GLU A 55 -11.24 5.64 6.48
C GLU A 55 -10.71 7.07 6.54
N VAL A 56 -10.36 7.64 5.37
CA VAL A 56 -9.85 9.02 5.29
C VAL A 56 -10.87 10.02 5.85
N ASP A 57 -12.16 9.86 5.53
CA ASP A 57 -13.22 10.73 6.04
C ASP A 57 -13.25 10.79 7.58
N GLY A 58 -13.04 9.64 8.23
CA GLY A 58 -12.96 9.55 9.69
C GLY A 58 -11.73 10.25 10.24
N GLN A 59 -10.62 10.19 9.51
CA GLN A 59 -9.36 10.80 9.92
C GLN A 59 -9.35 12.32 9.72
N VAL A 60 -9.95 12.82 8.64
CA VAL A 60 -10.09 14.28 8.41
C VAL A 60 -10.97 14.92 9.48
N ARG A 61 -12.03 14.23 9.94
CA ARG A 61 -12.83 14.70 11.08
C ARG A 61 -11.99 14.80 12.36
N GLN A 62 -11.08 13.86 12.63
CA GLN A 62 -10.18 13.94 13.77
C GLN A 62 -9.27 15.18 13.69
N VAL A 63 -8.69 15.46 12.52
CA VAL A 63 -7.91 16.68 12.29
C VAL A 63 -8.74 17.93 12.60
N ARG A 64 -9.99 17.98 12.14
CA ARG A 64 -10.89 19.11 12.42
C ARG A 64 -11.18 19.25 13.91
N ASP A 65 -11.49 18.14 14.58
CA ASP A 65 -11.77 18.12 16.01
C ASP A 65 -10.54 18.56 16.83
N ALA A 66 -9.33 18.18 16.40
CA ALA A 66 -8.07 18.62 17.01
C ALA A 66 -7.87 20.14 16.84
N VAL A 67 -8.15 20.70 15.65
CA VAL A 67 -8.08 22.15 15.40
C VAL A 67 -9.10 22.92 16.26
N VAL A 68 -10.33 22.45 16.35
CA VAL A 68 -11.39 23.08 17.18
C VAL A 68 -11.11 22.93 18.68
N GLY A 69 -10.40 21.86 19.07
CA GLY A 69 -10.00 21.59 20.45
C GLY A 69 -8.82 22.41 20.95
N LEU A 70 -8.16 23.18 20.07
CA LEU A 70 -7.02 24.01 20.45
C LEU A 70 -7.39 25.04 21.52
N PRO A 71 -6.47 25.34 22.47
CA PRO A 71 -6.77 26.28 23.53
C PRO A 71 -6.94 27.70 22.98
N ASN A 72 -7.79 28.50 23.62
CA ASN A 72 -8.02 29.91 23.27
C ASN A 72 -6.77 30.82 23.40
N SER A 73 -5.66 30.29 23.89
CA SER A 73 -4.37 30.99 23.90
C SER A 73 -3.67 30.99 22.55
N VAL A 74 -4.14 30.20 21.58
CA VAL A 74 -3.64 30.19 20.19
C VAL A 74 -4.17 31.44 19.48
N ASP A 75 -3.32 32.08 18.67
CA ASP A 75 -3.70 33.22 17.85
C ASP A 75 -4.92 32.91 16.98
N THR A 76 -5.91 33.82 16.96
CA THR A 76 -7.15 33.63 16.19
C THR A 76 -6.89 33.54 14.70
N GLU A 77 -5.94 34.32 14.17
CA GLU A 77 -5.56 34.25 12.76
C GLU A 77 -4.93 32.90 12.41
N LEU A 78 -4.16 32.30 13.33
CA LEU A 78 -3.61 30.96 13.15
C LEU A 78 -4.72 29.91 13.14
N LEU A 79 -5.69 30.00 14.06
CA LEU A 79 -6.86 29.13 14.08
C LEU A 79 -7.68 29.24 12.79
N ASP A 80 -7.89 30.45 12.28
CA ASP A 80 -8.62 30.66 11.01
C ASP A 80 -7.89 30.00 9.84
N ASN A 81 -6.57 30.19 9.73
CA ASN A 81 -5.75 29.54 8.70
C ASN A 81 -5.75 28.01 8.80
N LEU A 82 -5.74 27.46 10.03
CA LEU A 82 -5.83 26.01 10.23
C LEU A 82 -7.20 25.47 9.79
N ASN A 83 -8.28 26.17 10.12
CA ASN A 83 -9.62 25.78 9.68
C ASN A 83 -9.76 25.85 8.16
N GLU A 84 -9.22 26.90 7.52
CA GLU A 84 -9.17 27.00 6.05
C GLU A 84 -8.37 25.85 5.44
N GLY A 85 -7.20 25.54 6.01
CA GLY A 85 -6.36 24.42 5.58
C GLY A 85 -7.06 23.07 5.68
N VAL A 86 -7.83 22.82 6.75
CA VAL A 86 -8.66 21.61 6.88
C VAL A 86 -9.75 21.57 5.81
N GLY A 87 -10.40 22.69 5.49
CA GLY A 87 -11.38 22.74 4.40
C GLY A 87 -10.77 22.46 3.03
N VAL A 88 -9.55 22.94 2.77
CA VAL A 88 -8.80 22.60 1.55
C VAL A 88 -8.47 21.11 1.52
N LEU A 89 -8.01 20.54 2.64
CA LEU A 89 -7.71 19.12 2.76
C LEU A 89 -8.94 18.25 2.47
N GLU A 90 -10.10 18.58 3.04
CA GLU A 90 -11.39 17.90 2.76
C GLU A 90 -11.68 17.89 1.25
N GLY A 91 -11.50 19.02 0.57
CA GLY A 91 -11.73 19.13 -0.88
C GLY A 91 -10.78 18.30 -1.74
N VAL A 92 -9.49 18.26 -1.36
CA VAL A 92 -8.47 17.45 -2.04
C VAL A 92 -8.78 15.97 -1.86
N VAL A 93 -9.01 15.52 -0.63
CA VAL A 93 -9.36 14.12 -0.32
C VAL A 93 -10.59 13.67 -1.10
N ALA A 94 -11.65 14.48 -1.10
CA ALA A 94 -12.88 14.14 -1.82
C ALA A 94 -12.64 13.97 -3.33
N THR A 95 -11.79 14.82 -3.92
CA THR A 95 -11.44 14.74 -5.34
C THR A 95 -10.63 13.49 -5.64
N ASP A 96 -9.55 13.25 -4.89
CA ASP A 96 -8.68 12.09 -5.07
C ASP A 96 -9.45 10.78 -4.91
N CYS A 97 -10.37 10.71 -3.95
CA CYS A 97 -11.20 9.53 -3.72
C CYS A 97 -12.28 9.32 -4.80
N GLN A 98 -12.84 10.39 -5.35
CA GLN A 98 -13.80 10.29 -6.45
C GLN A 98 -13.12 9.86 -7.77
N GLU A 99 -11.88 10.31 -8.02
CA GLU A 99 -11.11 9.87 -9.18
C GLU A 99 -10.76 8.39 -9.11
N GLN A 100 -10.35 7.88 -7.94
CA GLN A 100 -10.06 6.45 -7.74
C GLN A 100 -11.28 5.56 -8.00
N ALA A 101 -12.46 5.98 -7.55
CA ALA A 101 -13.70 5.23 -7.79
C ALA A 101 -14.00 5.07 -9.29
N GLN A 102 -13.72 6.11 -10.09
CA GLN A 102 -13.92 6.07 -11.55
C GLN A 102 -12.91 5.14 -12.24
N GLU A 103 -11.63 5.17 -11.83
CA GLU A 103 -10.61 4.30 -12.43
C GLU A 103 -10.91 2.82 -12.21
N ALA A 104 -11.43 2.45 -11.04
CA ALA A 104 -11.86 1.08 -10.76
C ALA A 104 -13.04 0.62 -11.65
N GLU A 105 -13.95 1.53 -12.04
CA GLU A 105 -15.06 1.23 -12.96
C GLU A 105 -14.60 1.05 -14.41
N ASP A 106 -13.57 1.78 -14.84
CA ASP A 106 -13.01 1.69 -16.19
C ASP A 106 -12.20 0.39 -16.39
N GLU A 107 -11.42 -0.05 -15.39
CA GLU A 107 -10.65 -1.31 -15.48
C GLU A 107 -11.56 -2.54 -15.64
N VAL A 108 -12.72 -2.58 -14.96
CA VAL A 108 -13.64 -3.72 -15.05
C VAL A 108 -14.32 -3.82 -16.42
N GLN A 109 -14.47 -2.70 -17.15
CA GLN A 109 -15.09 -2.71 -18.48
C GLN A 109 -14.17 -3.21 -19.60
N GLU A 110 -12.84 -3.18 -19.42
CA GLU A 110 -11.91 -3.59 -20.48
C GLU A 110 -11.67 -5.12 -20.51
N GLU A 111 -12.03 -5.85 -19.44
CA GLU A 111 -11.76 -7.30 -19.32
C GLU A 111 -12.90 -8.21 -19.81
N GLU A 112 -14.07 -7.67 -20.17
CA GLU A 112 -15.20 -8.45 -20.71
C GLU A 112 -15.45 -8.19 -22.21
N VAL A 113 -14.48 -8.55 -23.06
CA VAL A 113 -14.84 -8.99 -24.42
C VAL A 113 -15.06 -10.50 -24.38
N PRO A 114 -16.32 -11.00 -24.37
CA PRO A 114 -16.56 -12.42 -24.56
C PRO A 114 -15.97 -12.80 -25.91
N THR A 115 -14.88 -13.57 -25.89
CA THR A 115 -14.38 -14.22 -27.09
C THR A 115 -15.43 -15.25 -27.44
N THR A 116 -16.35 -14.91 -28.34
CA THR A 116 -17.29 -15.88 -28.90
C THR A 116 -16.45 -16.87 -29.69
N GLU A 117 -16.04 -17.97 -29.04
CA GLU A 117 -15.55 -19.15 -29.73
C GLU A 117 -16.67 -19.61 -30.66
N THR A 118 -16.52 -19.30 -31.94
CA THR A 118 -17.36 -19.86 -32.99
C THR A 118 -17.05 -21.35 -33.01
N THR A 119 -17.91 -22.14 -32.38
CA THR A 119 -17.86 -23.60 -32.46
C THR A 119 -18.03 -24.01 -33.92
N GLU A 120 -16.93 -24.44 -34.56
CA GLU A 120 -17.00 -25.11 -35.85
C GLU A 120 -17.89 -26.36 -35.74
N PRO A 121 -18.67 -26.68 -36.78
CA PRO A 121 -19.44 -27.92 -36.82
C PRO A 121 -18.49 -29.13 -36.73
N PRO A 122 -18.88 -30.23 -36.07
CA PRO A 122 -18.03 -31.40 -35.93
C PRO A 122 -17.71 -32.00 -37.31
N GLU A 123 -16.41 -32.15 -37.62
CA GLU A 123 -15.95 -32.96 -38.75
C GLU A 123 -16.34 -34.44 -38.52
N GLU A 124 -16.86 -35.08 -39.56
CA GLU A 124 -17.12 -36.53 -39.59
C GLU A 124 -15.78 -37.28 -39.44
N GLU A 125 -15.61 -37.98 -38.31
CA GLU A 125 -14.44 -38.82 -38.04
C GLU A 125 -14.39 -40.03 -38.99
N GLU A 126 -13.31 -40.14 -39.77
CA GLU A 126 -12.93 -41.37 -40.46
C GLU A 126 -12.66 -42.50 -39.45
N PRO A 127 -12.94 -43.77 -39.80
CA PRO A 127 -12.71 -44.89 -38.90
C PRO A 127 -11.22 -45.06 -38.57
N PRO A 128 -10.89 -45.42 -37.31
CA PRO A 128 -9.51 -45.48 -36.85
C PRO A 128 -8.72 -46.59 -37.57
N PRO A 129 -7.44 -46.37 -37.90
CA PRO A 129 -6.57 -47.40 -38.45
C PRO A 129 -6.34 -48.53 -37.44
N GLU A 130 -6.35 -49.78 -37.92
CA GLU A 130 -6.05 -50.96 -37.10
C GLU A 130 -4.62 -50.88 -36.55
N VAL A 131 -4.53 -50.73 -35.23
CA VAL A 131 -3.26 -50.68 -34.49
C VAL A 131 -2.73 -52.10 -34.34
N GLN A 132 -1.61 -52.39 -35.00
CA GLN A 132 -0.86 -53.62 -34.77
C GLN A 132 -0.25 -53.60 -33.36
N GLU A 133 -0.48 -54.68 -32.60
CA GLU A 133 0.02 -54.84 -31.24
C GLU A 133 1.57 -54.86 -31.23
N PRO A 134 2.23 -54.00 -30.45
CA PRO A 134 3.68 -54.01 -30.34
C PRO A 134 4.16 -55.27 -29.61
N GLN A 135 5.24 -55.89 -30.12
CA GLN A 135 5.94 -56.97 -29.43
C GLN A 135 6.49 -56.47 -28.07
N PRO A 136 6.43 -57.30 -27.02
CA PRO A 136 6.95 -56.92 -25.72
C PRO A 136 8.48 -56.74 -25.76
N GLU A 137 8.93 -55.56 -25.36
CA GLU A 137 10.34 -55.21 -25.21
C GLU A 137 10.97 -56.00 -24.03
N PRO A 138 12.25 -56.43 -24.14
CA PRO A 138 12.94 -57.09 -23.05
C PRO A 138 13.12 -56.14 -21.85
N GLN A 139 12.76 -56.62 -20.65
CA GLN A 139 12.86 -55.83 -19.43
C GLN A 139 14.33 -55.57 -19.06
N PRO A 140 14.69 -54.32 -18.71
CA PRO A 140 16.04 -53.99 -18.26
C PRO A 140 16.31 -54.52 -16.85
N ASP A 141 17.56 -54.92 -16.62
CA ASP A 141 18.07 -55.35 -15.31
C ASP A 141 17.88 -54.28 -14.22
N PRO A 142 17.54 -54.69 -12.98
CA PRO A 142 17.35 -53.76 -11.88
C PRO A 142 18.64 -53.00 -11.54
N ALA A 143 18.52 -51.67 -11.49
CA ALA A 143 19.61 -50.79 -11.11
C ALA A 143 20.01 -50.98 -9.63
N PRO A 144 21.30 -50.83 -9.27
CA PRO A 144 21.75 -50.88 -7.89
C PRO A 144 21.11 -49.75 -7.06
N GLN A 145 20.65 -50.09 -5.86
CA GLN A 145 20.04 -49.15 -4.93
C GLN A 145 21.11 -48.22 -4.32
N PRO A 146 20.79 -46.93 -4.13
CA PRO A 146 21.70 -45.96 -3.52
C PRO A 146 21.88 -46.19 -2.02
N ASP A 147 23.09 -45.94 -1.54
CA ASP A 147 23.45 -45.98 -0.13
C ASP A 147 22.67 -44.93 0.71
N PRO A 148 22.41 -45.21 1.99
CA PRO A 148 21.66 -44.32 2.87
C PRO A 148 22.39 -42.99 3.13
N PRO A 149 21.66 -41.89 3.35
CA PRO A 149 22.24 -40.58 3.63
C PRO A 149 22.96 -40.56 4.99
N SER A 150 24.15 -39.97 5.02
CA SER A 150 24.88 -39.66 6.25
C SER A 150 24.26 -38.46 6.95
N ASP A 151 23.95 -38.61 8.24
CA ASP A 151 23.61 -37.54 9.19
C ASP A 151 24.75 -36.51 9.29
N ASP A 152 24.51 -35.30 8.80
CA ASP A 152 25.38 -34.14 9.02
C ASP A 152 24.80 -33.30 10.18
N LEU A 153 25.40 -33.49 11.36
CA LEU A 153 25.14 -32.75 12.59
C LEU A 153 25.86 -31.38 12.51
N PRO A 154 25.16 -30.25 12.71
CA PRO A 154 25.84 -28.95 12.81
C PRO A 154 26.66 -28.86 14.12
N PRO A 155 27.86 -28.27 14.09
CA PRO A 155 28.67 -28.06 15.28
C PRO A 155 28.03 -27.03 16.21
N ALA A 156 28.09 -27.35 17.50
CA ALA A 156 27.76 -26.46 18.59
C ALA A 156 28.83 -25.38 18.78
N ASP A 157 28.36 -24.21 19.26
CA ASP A 157 29.02 -23.41 20.29
C ASP A 157 30.36 -22.74 19.96
N GLU A 158 30.35 -21.41 19.76
CA GLU A 158 31.36 -20.51 20.35
C GLU A 158 30.73 -19.12 20.61
N GLY A 159 31.05 -18.56 21.78
CA GLY A 159 30.29 -17.53 22.47
C GLY A 159 30.51 -16.08 22.02
N ILE A 160 29.58 -15.22 22.44
CA ILE A 160 29.71 -13.76 22.38
C ILE A 160 29.96 -13.24 23.81
N PRO A 161 31.09 -12.55 24.07
CA PRO A 161 31.40 -11.97 25.37
C PRO A 161 30.54 -10.73 25.66
N LEU A 162 30.04 -10.68 26.90
CA LEU A 162 29.46 -9.52 27.56
C LEU A 162 30.59 -8.64 28.12
N ASP A 163 30.93 -7.59 27.38
CA ASP A 163 31.68 -6.42 27.84
C ASP A 163 30.99 -5.22 27.14
N GLU A 164 30.70 -4.08 27.75
CA GLU A 164 31.25 -3.47 28.95
C GLU A 164 30.22 -2.39 29.38
N VAL A 165 29.89 -2.37 30.66
CA VAL A 165 29.14 -1.29 31.31
C VAL A 165 30.12 -0.18 31.65
N GLY A 166 29.91 1.03 31.12
CA GLY A 166 30.70 2.22 31.45
C GLY A 166 29.80 3.44 31.71
N PRO A 167 30.08 4.25 32.75
CA PRO A 167 29.16 5.18 33.43
C PRO A 167 28.82 6.48 32.69
#